data_AF-A0A447TCF4-F1
#
_entry.id   AF-A0A447TCF4-F1
#
_cell.length_a   1.000
_cell.length_b   1.000
_cell.length_c   1.000
_cell.angle_alpha   90.00
_cell.angle_beta   90.00
_cell.angle_gamma   90.00
#
_symmetry.space_group_name_H-M   'P 1'
#
loop_
_entity.id
_entity.type
_entity.pdbx_description
1 polymer ?
#
loop_
_entity_poly.entity_id
_entity_poly.type
_entity_poly.pdbx_seq_one_letter_code
_entity_poly.pdbx_strand_id
1 'polypeptide(L)'
;MIITAALVKVSKVVPAQMELGAYQMYQFMTSNLTYAILVGLGTLFVPWNQMVASVTPGYVLLCAAIVLAMVASGFGIGLLLKMYPVESAIVAACHSGLGGTGDVAILSAANRMEMMPFAQISTRIGGASMIVLATLLMKLLH
;
A
#
# COMPACT_ATOMS: atom_id res chain seq x y z
N MET A 1 -4.82 10.88 -9.96
CA MET A 1 -3.42 11.32 -9.78
C MET A 1 -2.43 10.38 -10.47
N ILE A 2 -2.37 9.07 -10.14
CA ILE A 2 -1.40 8.12 -10.73
C ILE A 2 -1.58 7.97 -12.25
N ILE A 3 -2.81 7.71 -12.70
CA ILE A 3 -3.11 7.56 -14.14
C ILE A 3 -2.75 8.83 -14.90
N THR A 4 -3.08 9.99 -14.35
CA THR A 4 -2.72 11.29 -14.92
C THR A 4 -1.21 11.47 -15.03
N ALA A 5 -0.46 11.17 -13.97
CA ALA A 5 1.00 11.24 -13.98
C ALA A 5 1.61 10.27 -15.02
N ALA A 6 1.07 9.07 -15.15
CA ALA A 6 1.48 8.10 -16.16
C ALA A 6 1.20 8.61 -17.58
N LEU A 7 0.02 9.19 -17.83
CA LEU A 7 -0.31 9.78 -19.14
C LEU A 7 0.62 10.94 -19.49
N VAL A 8 0.90 11.83 -18.54
CA VAL A 8 1.85 12.93 -18.72
C VAL A 8 3.24 12.40 -19.07
N LYS A 9 3.71 11.37 -18.35
CA LYS A 9 5.00 10.70 -18.60
C LYS A 9 5.08 10.08 -20.00
N VAL A 10 4.03 9.38 -20.43
CA VAL A 10 3.96 8.73 -21.75
C VAL A 10 3.85 9.77 -22.89
N SER A 11 3.10 10.85 -22.66
CA SER A 11 2.92 11.92 -23.65
C SER A 11 4.18 12.78 -23.89
N LYS A 12 5.22 12.63 -23.06
CA LYS A 12 6.49 13.40 -23.12
C LYS A 12 6.30 14.92 -23.14
N VAL A 13 5.19 15.41 -22.58
CA VAL A 13 4.87 16.85 -22.50
C VAL A 13 5.81 17.57 -21.52
N VAL A 14 6.34 16.86 -20.53
CA VAL A 14 7.22 17.43 -19.50
C VAL A 14 8.69 17.28 -19.89
N PRO A 15 9.51 18.34 -19.83
CA PRO A 15 10.94 18.27 -20.10
C PRO A 15 11.67 17.33 -19.14
N ALA A 16 12.67 16.59 -19.63
CA ALA A 16 13.44 15.62 -18.84
C ALA A 16 14.07 16.21 -17.56
N GLN A 17 14.45 17.49 -17.59
CA GLN A 17 15.01 18.20 -16.44
C GLN A 17 13.99 18.35 -15.30
N MET A 18 12.72 18.60 -15.63
CA MET A 18 11.65 18.72 -14.63
C MET A 18 11.27 17.36 -14.05
N GLU A 19 11.32 16.29 -14.86
CA GLU A 19 11.13 14.92 -14.37
C GLU A 19 12.22 14.52 -13.37
N LEU A 20 13.48 14.86 -13.67
CA LEU A 20 14.60 14.62 -12.76
C LEU A 20 14.44 15.42 -11.45
N GLY A 21 14.02 16.68 -11.54
CA GLY A 21 13.74 17.50 -10.36
C GLY A 21 12.63 16.91 -9.49
N ALA A 22 11.55 16.41 -10.11
CA ALA A 22 10.48 15.72 -9.38
C ALA A 22 10.98 14.44 -8.70
N TYR A 23 11.85 13.67 -9.36
CA TYR A 23 12.46 12.49 -8.76
C TYR A 23 13.40 12.82 -7.59
N GLN A 24 14.21 13.87 -7.70
CA GLN A 24 15.07 14.34 -6.61
C GLN A 24 14.26 14.82 -5.41
N MET A 25 13.17 15.55 -5.65
CA MET A 25 12.25 15.96 -4.60
C MET A 25 11.60 14.75 -3.92
N TYR A 26 11.20 13.75 -4.70
CA TYR A 26 10.69 12.49 -4.17
C TYR A 26 11.72 11.79 -3.26
N GLN A 27 12.95 11.63 -3.74
CA GLN A 27 14.04 11.03 -2.96
C GLN A 27 14.34 11.80 -1.67
N PHE A 28 14.34 13.14 -1.73
CA PHE A 28 14.52 13.96 -0.53
C PHE A 28 13.42 13.70 0.50
N MET A 29 12.16 13.64 0.07
CA MET A 29 11.02 13.36 0.92
C MET A 29 11.11 11.95 1.53
N THR A 30 11.39 10.93 0.72
CA THR A 30 11.44 9.55 1.20
C THR A 30 12.64 9.26 2.09
N SER A 31 13.78 9.89 1.85
CA SER A 31 14.99 9.61 2.65
C SER A 31 15.01 10.36 3.98
N ASN A 32 14.41 11.55 4.06
CA ASN A 32 14.52 12.40 5.27
C ASN A 32 13.22 12.47 6.07
N LEU A 33 12.06 12.48 5.41
CA LEU A 33 10.78 12.80 6.04
C LEU A 33 9.93 11.57 6.34
N THR A 34 10.29 10.37 5.84
CA THR A 34 9.50 9.14 6.07
C THR A 34 9.27 8.87 7.55
N TYR A 35 10.28 8.95 8.41
CA TYR A 35 10.11 8.72 9.85
C TYR A 35 9.23 9.77 10.52
N ALA A 36 9.41 11.05 10.17
CA ALA A 36 8.58 12.13 10.70
C ALA A 36 7.11 11.94 10.31
N ILE A 37 6.87 11.54 9.05
CA ILE A 37 5.54 11.22 8.53
C ILE A 37 4.95 10.02 9.28
N LEU A 38 5.69 8.92 9.46
CA LEU A 38 5.19 7.74 10.18
C LEU A 38 4.79 8.06 11.63
N VAL A 39 5.57 8.88 12.33
CA VAL A 39 5.23 9.35 13.69
C VAL A 39 3.96 10.20 13.67
N GLY A 40 3.89 11.21 12.80
CA GLY A 40 2.72 12.09 12.71
C GLY A 40 1.44 11.35 12.33
N LEU A 41 1.54 10.33 11.47
CA LEU A 41 0.40 9.52 11.07
C LEU A 41 -0.06 8.59 12.21
N GLY A 42 0.89 8.01 12.94
CA GLY A 42 0.60 7.17 14.11
C GLY A 42 -0.08 7.95 15.24
N THR A 43 0.23 9.23 15.43
CA THR A 43 -0.41 10.05 16.46
C THR A 43 -1.79 10.58 16.03
N LEU A 44 -1.98 10.88 14.75
CA LEU A 44 -3.22 11.48 14.25
C LEU A 44 -4.31 10.48 13.86
N PHE A 45 -3.94 9.34 13.26
CA PHE A 45 -4.91 8.43 12.64
C PHE A 45 -5.16 7.13 13.42
N VAL A 46 -4.33 6.82 14.44
CA VAL A 46 -4.53 5.62 15.26
C VAL A 46 -5.29 5.98 16.53
N PRO A 47 -6.54 5.52 16.71
CA PRO A 47 -7.26 5.69 17.96
C PRO A 47 -6.71 4.72 19.02
N TRP A 48 -5.64 5.13 19.69
CA TRP A 48 -4.87 4.29 20.63
C TRP A 48 -5.73 3.60 21.70
N ASN A 49 -6.71 4.31 22.26
CA ASN A 49 -7.60 3.74 23.28
C ASN A 49 -8.45 2.57 22.73
N GLN A 50 -8.97 2.70 21.50
CA GLN A 50 -9.78 1.65 20.87
C GLN A 50 -8.91 0.50 20.36
N MET A 51 -7.72 0.82 19.85
CA MET A 51 -6.75 -0.16 19.38
C MET A 51 -6.33 -1.08 20.53
N VAL A 52 -5.88 -0.52 21.65
CA VAL A 52 -5.45 -1.32 22.82
C VAL A 52 -6.60 -2.15 23.39
N ALA A 53 -7.81 -1.59 23.47
CA ALA A 53 -8.99 -2.32 23.96
C ALA A 53 -9.39 -3.51 23.06
N SER A 54 -9.05 -3.47 21.78
CA SER A 54 -9.39 -4.51 20.81
C SER A 54 -8.31 -5.59 20.66
N VAL A 55 -7.12 -5.38 21.25
CA VAL A 55 -6.01 -6.34 21.20
C VAL A 55 -6.30 -7.52 22.12
N THR A 56 -6.93 -8.54 21.54
CA THR A 56 -7.05 -9.87 22.13
C THR A 56 -6.13 -10.85 21.39
N PRO A 57 -5.64 -11.92 22.05
CA PRO A 57 -4.81 -12.93 21.37
C PRO A 57 -5.49 -13.51 20.12
N GLY A 58 -6.81 -13.72 20.17
CA GLY A 58 -7.59 -14.20 19.03
C GLY A 58 -7.63 -13.21 17.87
N TYR A 59 -7.82 -11.91 18.16
CA TYR A 59 -7.83 -10.87 17.14
C TYR A 59 -6.46 -10.73 16.46
N VAL A 60 -5.37 -10.76 17.24
CA VAL A 60 -4.00 -10.71 16.70
C VAL A 60 -3.73 -11.89 15.76
N LEU A 61 -4.13 -13.09 16.16
CA LEU A 61 -3.93 -14.29 15.36
C LEU A 61 -4.77 -14.27 14.07
N LEU A 62 -6.00 -13.74 14.14
CA LEU A 62 -6.85 -13.53 12.97
C LEU A 62 -6.21 -12.54 11.98
N CYS A 63 -5.75 -11.39 12.46
CA CYS A 63 -5.05 -10.40 11.63
C CYS A 63 -3.79 -11.00 10.98
N ALA A 64 -2.97 -11.73 11.76
CA ALA A 64 -1.78 -12.40 11.23
C ALA A 64 -2.12 -13.41 10.14
N ALA A 65 -3.17 -14.23 10.34
CA ALA A 65 -3.62 -15.20 9.36
C ALA A 65 -4.10 -14.54 8.06
N ILE A 66 -4.85 -13.44 8.15
CA ILE A 66 -5.33 -12.68 6.97
C ILE A 66 -4.14 -12.11 6.20
N VAL A 67 -3.20 -11.45 6.88
CA VAL A 67 -2.01 -10.86 6.25
C VAL A 67 -1.16 -11.96 5.59
N LEU A 68 -0.96 -13.10 6.26
CA LEU A 68 -0.23 -14.24 5.68
C LEU A 68 -0.93 -14.81 4.45
N ALA A 69 -2.26 -14.94 4.46
CA ALA A 69 -3.02 -15.39 3.30
C ALA A 69 -2.91 -14.40 2.12
N MET A 70 -2.90 -13.10 2.39
CA MET A 70 -2.68 -12.06 1.37
C MET A 70 -1.26 -12.12 0.78
N VAL A 71 -0.24 -12.30 1.62
CA VAL A 71 1.15 -12.45 1.18
C VAL A 71 1.32 -13.72 0.34
N ALA A 72 0.77 -14.86 0.80
CA ALA A 72 0.85 -16.14 0.10
C ALA A 72 0.13 -16.10 -1.25
N SER A 73 -1.06 -15.50 -1.32
CA SER A 73 -1.78 -15.33 -2.58
C SER A 73 -1.05 -14.38 -3.54
N GLY A 74 -0.51 -13.25 -3.05
CA GLY A 74 0.33 -12.35 -3.84
C GLY A 74 1.59 -13.03 -4.39
N PHE A 75 2.24 -13.87 -3.59
CA PHE A 75 3.38 -14.67 -4.02
C PHE A 75 3.01 -15.69 -5.10
N GLY A 76 1.93 -16.47 -4.88
CA GLY A 76 1.47 -17.51 -5.80
C GLY A 76 1.00 -16.95 -7.14
N ILE A 77 0.20 -15.88 -7.13
CA ILE A 77 -0.26 -15.20 -8.35
C ILE A 77 0.94 -14.55 -9.06
N GLY A 78 1.88 -13.96 -8.31
CA GLY A 78 3.11 -13.41 -8.87
C GLY A 78 3.90 -14.47 -9.65
N LEU A 79 4.01 -15.68 -9.11
CA LEU A 79 4.67 -16.80 -9.81
C LEU A 79 3.92 -17.22 -11.08
N LEU A 80 2.58 -17.29 -11.03
CA LEU A 80 1.73 -17.66 -12.17
C LEU A 80 1.87 -16.64 -13.32
N LEU A 81 1.93 -15.36 -12.98
CA LEU A 81 2.07 -14.25 -13.93
C LEU A 81 3.51 -14.01 -14.39
N LYS A 82 4.48 -14.84 -13.97
CA LYS A 82 5.92 -14.68 -14.25
C LYS A 82 6.48 -13.34 -13.77
N MET A 83 5.92 -12.80 -12.70
CA MET A 83 6.44 -11.63 -11.99
C MET A 83 7.46 -12.04 -10.93
N TYR A 84 8.17 -11.07 -10.37
CA TYR A 84 9.00 -11.32 -9.19
C TYR A 84 8.09 -11.60 -7.99
N PRO A 85 8.12 -12.82 -7.42
CA PRO A 85 7.08 -13.26 -6.49
C PRO A 85 7.17 -12.56 -5.12
N VAL A 86 8.38 -12.17 -4.69
CA VAL A 86 8.59 -11.42 -3.44
C VAL A 86 8.03 -10.00 -3.55
N GLU A 87 8.34 -9.29 -4.63
CA GLU A 87 7.87 -7.94 -4.92
C GLU A 87 6.35 -7.92 -5.09
N SER A 88 5.80 -8.93 -5.77
CA SER A 88 4.35 -9.11 -5.91
C SER A 88 3.66 -9.34 -4.56
N ALA A 89 4.27 -10.13 -3.68
CA ALA A 89 3.78 -10.36 -2.34
C ALA A 89 3.84 -9.09 -1.47
N ILE A 90 4.90 -8.28 -1.58
CA ILE A 90 5.00 -6.99 -0.87
C ILE A 90 3.91 -6.02 -1.32
N VAL A 91 3.67 -5.91 -2.64
CA VAL A 91 2.60 -5.03 -3.17
C VAL A 91 1.21 -5.51 -2.75
N ALA A 92 1.00 -6.83 -2.68
CA ALA A 92 -0.23 -7.40 -2.13
C ALA A 92 -0.36 -7.11 -0.62
N ALA A 93 0.73 -7.21 0.14
CA ALA A 93 0.75 -6.89 1.56
C ALA A 93 0.44 -5.41 1.85
N CYS A 94 0.81 -4.49 0.96
CA CYS A 94 0.49 -3.06 1.11
C CYS A 94 -1.02 -2.81 1.28
N HIS A 95 -1.86 -3.64 0.64
CA HIS A 95 -3.31 -3.57 0.77
C HIS A 95 -3.85 -3.87 2.18
N SER A 96 -3.06 -4.55 3.03
CA SER A 96 -3.43 -4.82 4.43
C SER A 96 -3.19 -3.63 5.37
N GLY A 97 -2.44 -2.63 4.91
CA GLY A 97 -2.08 -1.46 5.70
C GLY A 97 -3.18 -0.40 5.76
N LEU A 98 -2.95 0.65 6.57
CA LEU A 98 -3.84 1.80 6.69
C LEU A 98 -3.77 2.69 5.43
N GLY A 99 -4.26 2.22 4.30
CA GLY A 99 -4.19 2.98 3.05
C GLY A 99 -2.76 3.40 2.67
N GLY A 100 -2.63 4.60 2.09
CA GLY A 100 -1.33 5.12 1.64
C GLY A 100 -0.27 5.29 2.74
N THR A 101 -0.69 5.37 4.01
CA THR A 101 0.24 5.43 5.14
C THR A 101 0.81 4.06 5.47
N GLY A 102 -0.02 3.02 5.33
CA GLY A 102 0.42 1.64 5.42
C GLY A 102 1.39 1.28 4.29
N ASP A 103 1.12 1.75 3.07
CA ASP A 103 2.02 1.56 1.91
C ASP A 103 3.43 2.08 2.22
N VAL A 104 3.54 3.31 2.77
CA VAL A 104 4.83 3.90 3.17
C VAL A 104 5.52 3.05 4.24
N ALA A 105 4.80 2.61 5.27
CA ALA A 105 5.37 1.82 6.37
C ALA A 105 5.91 0.47 5.87
N ILE A 106 5.12 -0.25 5.07
CA ILE A 106 5.48 -1.58 4.55
C ILE A 106 6.64 -1.48 3.56
N LEU A 107 6.58 -0.55 2.60
CA LEU A 107 7.63 -0.39 1.61
C LEU A 107 8.94 0.15 2.21
N SER A 108 8.84 1.03 3.22
CA SER A 108 10.01 1.48 3.97
C SER A 108 10.63 0.32 4.76
N ALA A 109 9.82 -0.51 5.41
CA ALA A 109 10.32 -1.69 6.13
C ALA A 109 10.98 -2.72 5.18
N ALA A 110 10.49 -2.82 3.95
CA ALA A 110 11.05 -3.69 2.93
C ALA A 110 12.22 -3.08 2.14
N ASN A 111 12.59 -1.81 2.37
CA ASN A 111 13.55 -1.06 1.54
C ASN A 111 13.19 -1.04 0.04
N ARG A 112 11.91 -0.87 -0.28
CA ARG A 112 11.37 -0.94 -1.66
C ARG A 112 10.44 0.24 -2.00
N MET A 113 10.80 1.45 -1.56
CA MET A 113 10.00 2.66 -1.81
C MET A 113 9.75 2.96 -3.29
N GLU A 114 10.57 2.44 -4.20
CA GLU A 114 10.35 2.54 -5.65
C GLU A 114 9.05 1.87 -6.11
N MET A 115 8.50 0.94 -5.32
CA MET A 115 7.24 0.26 -5.60
C MET A 115 5.99 1.06 -5.16
N MET A 116 6.16 2.28 -4.63
CA MET A 116 5.04 3.12 -4.17
C MET A 116 3.92 3.32 -5.21
N PRO A 117 4.21 3.53 -6.51
CA PRO A 117 3.14 3.62 -7.51
C PRO A 117 2.28 2.35 -7.59
N PHE A 118 2.89 1.16 -7.45
CA PHE A 118 2.17 -0.12 -7.47
C PHE A 118 1.36 -0.33 -6.18
N ALA A 119 1.94 0.01 -5.03
CA ALA A 119 1.24 -0.05 -3.75
C ALA A 119 0.01 0.87 -3.75
N GLN A 120 0.13 2.09 -4.27
CA GLN A 120 -1.01 3.01 -4.35
C GLN A 120 -2.11 2.52 -5.30
N ILE A 121 -1.76 1.84 -6.40
CA ILE A 121 -2.75 1.18 -7.27
C ILE A 121 -3.47 0.07 -6.50
N SER A 122 -2.72 -0.81 -5.83
CA SER A 122 -3.24 -1.90 -5.00
C SER A 122 -4.20 -1.38 -3.93
N THR A 123 -3.82 -0.32 -3.24
CA THR A 123 -4.58 0.27 -2.13
C THR A 123 -5.81 1.05 -2.61
N ARG A 124 -5.73 1.82 -3.70
CA ARG A 124 -6.85 2.65 -4.17
C ARG A 124 -7.84 1.86 -5.01
N ILE A 125 -7.37 1.15 -6.03
CA ILE A 125 -8.25 0.38 -6.92
C ILE A 125 -8.72 -0.89 -6.21
N GLY A 126 -7.80 -1.63 -5.57
CA GLY A 126 -8.15 -2.80 -4.78
C GLY A 126 -9.05 -2.45 -3.59
N GLY A 127 -8.87 -1.27 -2.99
CA GLY A 127 -9.74 -0.81 -1.89
C GLY A 127 -11.18 -0.57 -2.35
N ALA A 128 -11.34 0.09 -3.50
CA ALA A 128 -12.65 0.31 -4.09
C ALA A 128 -13.33 -1.01 -4.48
N SER A 129 -12.58 -1.96 -5.07
CA SER A 129 -13.14 -3.27 -5.43
C SER A 129 -13.54 -4.09 -4.21
N MET A 130 -12.77 -4.03 -3.12
CA MET A 130 -13.13 -4.67 -1.85
C MET A 130 -14.45 -4.15 -1.28
N ILE A 131 -14.68 -2.84 -1.30
CA ILE A 131 -15.93 -2.24 -0.81
C ILE A 131 -17.12 -2.70 -1.67
N VAL A 132 -16.98 -2.72 -2.99
CA VAL A 132 -18.03 -3.21 -3.90
C VAL A 132 -18.33 -4.68 -3.62
N LEU A 133 -17.30 -5.52 -3.51
CA LEU A 133 -17.47 -6.94 -3.22
C LEU A 133 -18.12 -7.17 -1.86
N ALA A 134 -17.68 -6.47 -0.82
CA ALA A 134 -18.25 -6.57 0.52
C ALA A 134 -19.73 -6.16 0.54
N THR A 135 -20.09 -5.10 -0.18
CA THR A 135 -21.49 -4.63 -0.29
C THR A 135 -22.37 -5.66 -1.00
N LEU A 136 -21.87 -6.27 -2.07
CA LEU A 136 -22.57 -7.35 -2.78
C LEU A 136 -22.73 -8.59 -1.89
N LEU A 137 -21.69 -8.95 -1.13
CA LEU A 137 -21.73 -10.09 -0.23
C LEU A 137 -22.73 -9.87 0.91
N MET A 138 -22.76 -8.67 1.50
CA MET A 138 -23.73 -8.33 2.54
C MET A 138 -25.17 -8.43 2.03
N LYS A 139 -25.43 -8.01 0.80
CA LYS A 139 -26.76 -8.11 0.16
C LYS A 139 -27.15 -9.55 -0.20
N LEU A 140 -26.19 -10.47 -0.33
CA LEU A 140 -26.46 -11.88 -0.56
C LEU A 140 -26.73 -12.63 0.75
N LEU A 141 -26.08 -12.18 1.84
CA LEU A 141 -26.15 -12.82 3.16
C LEU A 141 -27.32 -12.32 4.03
N HIS A 142 -27.87 -11.15 3.71
CA HIS A 142 -29.11 -10.58 4.26
C HIS A 142 -30.19 -10.52 3.19
#